data_AF-A0A2U2MX04-F1
#
_entry.id   AF-A0A2U2MX04-F1
#
_cell.length_a   1.000
_cell.length_b   1.000
_cell.length_c   1.000
_cell.angle_alpha   90.00
_cell.angle_beta   90.00
_cell.angle_gamma   90.00
#
_symmetry.space_group_name_H-M   'P 1'
#
loop_
_entity.id
_entity.type
_entity.pdbx_description
1 polymer ?
#
loop_
_entity_poly.entity_id
_entity_poly.type
_entity_poly.pdbx_seq_one_letter_code
_entity_poly.pdbx_strand_id
1 'polypeptide(L)'
;MSRRLTLTGIATAIALSASAALAHDEVALAEAPPPAPYAQVSELVSLPEFIPGLGTLYVDPNTLPAGPFLGYDRDGRLAATIYMTPMADLRNGASFDELAVGAHHVASVDVYYNAGHPGVEEPHAHVVLYHADDARARLGE
;
A
#
# COMPACT_ATOMS: atom_id res chain seq x y z
N MET A 1 23.76 -32.13 -57.49
CA MET A 1 24.34 -32.52 -56.18
C MET A 1 23.83 -31.55 -55.13
N SER A 2 23.27 -32.14 -54.07
CA SER A 2 22.56 -31.50 -52.96
C SER A 2 23.43 -30.61 -52.08
N ARG A 3 22.81 -29.57 -51.50
CA ARG A 3 22.87 -29.34 -50.04
C ARG A 3 21.69 -28.49 -49.59
N ARG A 4 20.72 -29.15 -48.94
CA ARG A 4 19.72 -28.49 -48.09
C ARG A 4 20.43 -28.12 -46.79
N LEU A 5 20.49 -26.83 -46.44
CA LEU A 5 20.77 -26.41 -45.07
C LEU A 5 19.44 -26.21 -44.36
N THR A 6 19.12 -27.13 -43.47
CA THR A 6 18.12 -26.96 -42.42
C THR A 6 18.67 -25.98 -41.38
N LEU A 7 18.06 -24.80 -41.25
CA LEU A 7 18.23 -23.96 -40.06
C LEU A 7 17.03 -24.20 -39.15
N THR A 8 17.25 -25.01 -38.11
CA THR A 8 16.34 -25.17 -36.98
C THR A 8 17.04 -24.58 -35.75
N GLY A 9 16.32 -23.76 -34.98
CA GLY A 9 16.78 -23.17 -33.71
C GLY A 9 17.23 -21.71 -33.91
N ILE A 10 16.77 -20.72 -33.16
CA ILE A 10 16.46 -20.69 -31.73
C ILE A 10 15.26 -19.74 -31.53
N ALA A 11 14.17 -20.23 -30.96
CA ALA A 11 13.08 -19.40 -30.46
C ALA A 11 12.87 -19.74 -28.98
N THR A 12 13.73 -19.24 -28.09
CA THR A 12 13.48 -19.35 -26.65
C THR A 12 14.24 -18.26 -25.90
N ALA A 13 13.57 -17.70 -24.89
CA ALA A 13 14.07 -16.84 -23.80
C ALA A 13 14.02 -15.32 -24.01
N ILE A 14 12.81 -14.76 -24.03
CA ILE A 14 12.54 -13.42 -23.47
C ILE A 14 11.23 -13.49 -22.70
N ALA A 15 11.25 -14.06 -21.48
CA ALA A 15 10.07 -14.07 -20.60
C ALA A 15 10.42 -14.04 -19.11
N LEU A 16 11.65 -13.71 -18.72
CA LEU A 16 12.11 -13.73 -17.32
C LEU A 16 12.28 -12.35 -16.68
N SER A 17 12.01 -11.25 -17.39
CA SER A 17 12.25 -9.89 -16.88
C SER A 17 11.07 -9.29 -16.11
N ALA A 18 9.84 -9.80 -16.28
CA ALA A 18 8.65 -9.21 -15.65
C ALA A 18 8.51 -9.55 -14.15
N SER A 19 9.00 -10.72 -13.71
CA SER A 19 8.87 -11.18 -12.33
C SER A 19 9.85 -10.50 -11.36
N ALA A 20 10.98 -9.99 -11.85
CA ALA A 20 11.95 -9.29 -11.00
C ALA A 20 11.47 -7.89 -10.57
N ALA A 21 10.65 -7.22 -11.39
CA ALA A 21 10.15 -5.89 -11.10
C ALA A 21 9.13 -5.91 -9.94
N LEU A 22 8.19 -6.86 -9.95
CA LEU A 22 7.13 -6.94 -8.94
C LEU A 22 7.64 -7.30 -7.53
N ALA A 23 8.65 -8.17 -7.45
CA ALA A 23 9.26 -8.53 -6.17
C ALA A 23 10.12 -7.41 -5.58
N HIS A 24 10.60 -6.47 -6.40
CA HIS A 24 11.42 -5.36 -5.93
C HIS A 24 10.59 -4.32 -5.19
N ASP A 25 9.37 -4.04 -5.67
CA ASP A 25 8.47 -3.07 -5.05
C ASP A 25 8.03 -3.53 -3.66
N GLU A 26 7.75 -4.83 -3.45
CA GLU A 26 7.35 -5.33 -2.12
C GLU A 26 8.48 -5.21 -1.08
N VAL A 27 9.73 -5.50 -1.47
CA VAL A 27 10.89 -5.33 -0.59
C VAL A 27 11.14 -3.84 -0.29
N ALA A 28 10.89 -2.96 -1.25
CA ALA A 28 11.08 -1.52 -1.09
C ALA A 28 10.08 -0.90 -0.10
N LEU A 29 8.90 -1.49 0.08
CA LEU A 29 7.89 -1.03 1.04
C LEU A 29 8.01 -1.70 2.42
N ALA A 30 8.91 -2.68 2.59
CA ALA A 30 8.93 -3.51 3.80
C ALA A 30 9.37 -2.76 5.07
N GLU A 31 10.19 -1.71 4.91
CA GLU A 31 10.78 -0.94 6.00
C GLU A 31 10.64 0.57 5.74
N ALA A 32 10.44 1.35 6.79
CA ALA A 32 10.33 2.80 6.72
C ALA A 32 11.71 3.50 6.70
N PRO A 33 11.82 4.69 6.08
CA PRO A 33 10.79 5.32 5.26
C PRO A 33 10.70 4.63 3.88
N PRO A 34 9.49 4.50 3.31
CA PRO A 34 9.33 4.09 1.93
C PRO A 34 10.02 5.08 0.97
N PRO A 35 10.45 4.63 -0.23
CA PRO A 35 11.01 5.53 -1.23
C PRO A 35 9.97 6.57 -1.71
N ALA A 36 10.43 7.63 -2.36
CA ALA A 36 9.54 8.59 -3.01
C ALA A 36 8.54 7.87 -3.94
N PRO A 37 7.27 8.34 -4.04
CA PRO A 37 6.76 9.66 -3.65
C PRO A 37 6.15 9.75 -2.24
N TYR A 38 6.30 8.72 -1.40
CA TYR A 38 5.68 8.69 -0.09
C TYR A 38 6.21 9.78 0.85
N ALA A 39 5.29 10.49 1.49
CA ALA A 39 5.56 11.49 2.53
C ALA A 39 4.91 11.06 3.85
N GLN A 40 5.54 11.42 4.97
CA GLN A 40 5.03 11.08 6.30
C GLN A 40 3.81 11.94 6.63
N VAL A 41 2.70 11.33 7.04
CA VAL A 41 1.42 12.03 7.22
C VAL A 41 1.49 13.10 8.30
N SER A 42 2.26 12.88 9.37
CA SER A 42 2.46 13.88 10.44
C SER A 42 3.18 15.15 9.99
N GLU A 43 3.84 15.12 8.83
CA GLU A 43 4.43 16.32 8.20
C GLU A 43 3.42 17.06 7.30
N LEU A 44 2.34 16.38 6.87
CA LEU A 44 1.31 16.92 5.99
C LEU A 44 0.14 17.55 6.77
N VAL A 45 -0.18 16.97 7.94
CA VAL A 45 -1.30 17.38 8.79
C VAL A 45 -0.91 17.31 10.26
N SER A 46 -1.62 18.05 11.11
CA SER A 46 -1.38 18.11 12.57
C SER A 46 -1.79 16.81 13.29
N LEU A 47 -1.04 15.74 13.08
CA LEU A 47 -1.20 14.43 13.70
C LEU A 47 0.09 14.01 14.41
N PRO A 48 0.02 13.15 15.45
CA PRO A 48 1.21 12.56 16.03
C PRO A 48 1.92 11.69 15.00
N GLU A 49 3.24 11.53 15.17
CA GLU A 49 4.07 10.71 14.28
C GLU A 49 3.61 9.26 14.22
N PHE A 50 3.26 8.68 15.37
CA PHE A 50 2.75 7.33 15.51
C PHE A 50 1.34 7.35 16.09
N ILE A 51 0.42 6.63 15.45
CA ILE A 51 -0.98 6.54 15.87
C ILE A 51 -1.26 5.09 16.31
N PRO A 52 -1.59 4.83 17.59
CA PRO A 52 -1.95 3.49 18.04
C PRO A 52 -3.09 2.89 17.19
N GLY A 53 -2.84 1.68 16.67
CA GLY A 53 -3.73 0.96 15.75
C GLY A 53 -3.51 1.23 14.26
N LEU A 54 -2.72 2.25 13.88
CA LEU A 54 -2.42 2.61 12.48
C LEU A 54 -0.92 2.68 12.19
N GLY A 55 -0.12 3.04 13.18
CA GLY A 55 1.33 3.14 13.11
C GLY A 55 1.83 4.51 12.70
N THR A 56 3.08 4.56 12.25
CA THR A 56 3.63 5.69 11.52
C THR A 56 3.16 5.63 10.08
N LEU A 57 2.41 6.65 9.65
CA LEU A 57 1.75 6.65 8.35
C LEU A 57 2.56 7.40 7.28
N TYR A 58 2.65 6.80 6.10
CA TYR A 58 3.17 7.41 4.88
C TYR A 58 2.14 7.33 3.76
N VAL A 59 2.09 8.34 2.88
CA VAL A 59 1.18 8.37 1.73
C VAL A 59 1.81 9.13 0.57
N ASP A 60 1.51 8.75 -0.67
CA ASP A 60 1.74 9.65 -1.80
C ASP A 60 0.70 10.78 -1.75
N PRO A 61 1.10 12.06 -1.56
CA PRO A 61 0.15 13.17 -1.48
C PRO A 61 -0.80 13.27 -2.68
N ASN A 62 -0.42 12.74 -3.84
CA ASN A 62 -1.26 12.75 -5.05
C ASN A 62 -2.40 11.71 -5.02
N THR A 63 -2.38 10.78 -4.06
CA THR A 63 -3.40 9.73 -3.89
C THR A 63 -4.43 10.06 -2.81
N LEU A 64 -4.29 11.23 -2.18
CA LEU A 64 -5.27 11.71 -1.20
C LEU A 64 -6.63 12.01 -1.87
N PRO A 65 -7.75 11.82 -1.16
CA PRO A 65 -7.83 11.42 0.25
C PRO A 65 -7.76 9.90 0.50
N ALA A 66 -7.83 9.07 -0.54
CA ALA A 66 -8.05 7.63 -0.39
C ALA A 66 -6.81 6.82 0.00
N GLY A 67 -5.63 7.22 -0.46
CA GLY A 67 -4.38 6.45 -0.28
C GLY A 67 -4.06 5.52 -1.46
N PRO A 68 -3.26 4.46 -1.24
CA PRO A 68 -3.03 3.80 0.03
C PRO A 68 -2.10 4.57 0.98
N PHE A 69 -2.43 4.52 2.26
CA PHE A 69 -1.53 4.85 3.35
C PHE A 69 -0.76 3.59 3.78
N LEU A 70 0.54 3.73 4.00
CA LEU A 70 1.40 2.67 4.52
C LEU A 70 1.61 2.89 6.02
N GLY A 71 1.19 1.93 6.83
CA GLY A 71 1.35 1.93 8.28
C GLY A 71 2.49 1.04 8.73
N TYR A 72 3.47 1.66 9.37
CA TYR A 72 4.65 1.00 9.93
C TYR A 72 4.56 0.94 11.46
N ASP A 73 5.07 -0.13 12.05
CA ASP A 73 5.21 -0.20 13.51
C ASP A 73 6.36 0.69 14.02
N ARG A 74 6.61 0.65 15.33
CA ARG A 74 7.68 1.43 15.97
C ARG A 74 9.09 1.04 15.53
N ASP A 75 9.26 -0.18 15.05
CA ASP A 75 10.54 -0.68 14.53
C ASP A 75 10.72 -0.31 13.04
N GLY A 76 9.72 0.35 12.44
CA GLY A 76 9.74 0.76 11.04
C GLY A 76 9.32 -0.34 10.08
N ARG A 77 8.74 -1.44 10.55
CA ARG A 77 8.36 -2.59 9.71
C ARG A 77 6.93 -2.42 9.21
N LEU A 78 6.71 -2.65 7.90
CA LEU A 78 5.38 -2.54 7.31
C LEU A 78 4.40 -3.49 8.04
N ALA A 79 3.29 -2.93 8.48
CA ALA A 79 2.26 -3.66 9.22
C ALA A 79 0.92 -3.62 8.49
N ALA A 80 0.57 -2.49 7.88
CA ALA A 80 -0.71 -2.35 7.18
C ALA A 80 -0.64 -1.46 5.93
N THR A 81 -1.53 -1.75 4.99
CA THR A 81 -1.96 -0.84 3.93
C THR A 81 -3.38 -0.37 4.27
N ILE A 82 -3.62 0.93 4.31
CA ILE A 82 -4.89 1.51 4.76
C ILE A 82 -5.47 2.39 3.65
N TYR A 83 -6.75 2.20 3.35
CA TYR A 83 -7.51 3.12 2.51
C TYR A 83 -8.51 3.89 3.36
N MET A 84 -8.62 5.20 3.09
CA MET A 84 -9.52 6.11 3.80
C MET A 84 -10.57 6.64 2.83
N THR A 85 -11.78 6.06 2.83
CA THR A 85 -12.85 6.49 1.91
C THR A 85 -13.86 7.38 2.65
N PRO A 86 -13.99 8.67 2.29
CA PRO A 86 -14.98 9.56 2.90
C PRO A 86 -16.41 9.04 2.73
N MET A 87 -17.15 8.99 3.84
CA MET A 87 -18.53 8.52 3.84
C MET A 87 -19.44 9.43 3.02
N ALA A 88 -19.17 10.73 2.99
CA ALA A 88 -19.93 11.69 2.21
C ALA A 88 -19.84 11.39 0.70
N ASP A 89 -18.62 11.16 0.21
CA ASP A 89 -18.37 10.85 -1.20
C ASP A 89 -19.04 9.55 -1.62
N LEU A 90 -18.87 8.48 -0.85
CA LEU A 90 -19.52 7.20 -1.11
C LEU A 90 -21.05 7.33 -1.14
N ARG A 91 -21.64 8.07 -0.18
CA ARG A 91 -23.10 8.32 -0.14
C ARG A 91 -23.61 9.14 -1.32
N ASN A 92 -22.76 9.99 -1.88
CA ASN A 92 -23.06 10.81 -3.06
C ASN A 92 -22.80 10.05 -4.38
N GLY A 93 -22.47 8.76 -4.31
CA GLY A 93 -22.28 7.89 -5.46
C GLY A 93 -20.88 7.97 -6.08
N ALA A 94 -19.90 8.55 -5.39
CA ALA A 94 -18.51 8.48 -5.83
C ALA A 94 -18.01 7.03 -5.72
N SER A 95 -17.21 6.63 -6.69
CA SER A 95 -16.44 5.39 -6.66
C SER A 95 -14.96 5.70 -6.43
N PHE A 96 -14.31 4.86 -5.63
CA PHE A 96 -12.86 4.88 -5.44
C PHE A 96 -12.28 3.68 -6.19
N ASP A 97 -12.22 3.82 -7.52
CA ASP A 97 -11.76 2.77 -8.43
C ASP A 97 -10.25 2.87 -8.67
N GLU A 98 -9.64 1.74 -9.05
CA GLU A 98 -8.24 1.66 -9.48
C GLU A 98 -7.22 2.25 -8.47
N LEU A 99 -7.55 2.19 -7.17
CA LEU A 99 -6.62 2.57 -6.10
C LEU A 99 -5.35 1.73 -6.20
N ALA A 100 -4.20 2.38 -6.01
CA ALA A 100 -2.93 1.68 -5.98
C ALA A 100 -2.92 0.61 -4.88
N VAL A 101 -2.28 -0.52 -5.16
CA VAL A 101 -2.15 -1.63 -4.21
C VAL A 101 -0.83 -1.48 -3.46
N GLY A 102 -0.86 -1.68 -2.14
CA GLY A 102 0.35 -1.78 -1.31
C GLY A 102 1.02 -3.15 -1.42
N ALA A 103 1.57 -3.66 -0.31
CA ALA A 103 2.17 -4.98 -0.30
C ALA A 103 1.15 -6.09 -0.61
N HIS A 104 1.60 -7.12 -1.33
CA HIS A 104 0.70 -8.14 -1.91
C HIS A 104 0.27 -9.21 -0.90
N HIS A 105 1.10 -9.50 0.10
CA HIS A 105 0.77 -10.48 1.13
C HIS A 105 -0.15 -9.86 2.20
N VAL A 106 -1.40 -10.29 2.26
CA VAL A 106 -2.39 -9.81 3.24
C VAL A 106 -2.86 -10.98 4.10
N ALA A 107 -2.65 -10.88 5.41
CA ALA A 107 -3.05 -11.90 6.38
C ALA A 107 -4.52 -11.73 6.80
N SER A 108 -4.97 -10.49 6.99
CA SER A 108 -6.36 -10.17 7.35
C SER A 108 -6.77 -8.77 6.90
N VAL A 109 -8.07 -8.53 6.84
CA VAL A 109 -8.64 -7.22 6.49
C VAL A 109 -9.68 -6.80 7.51
N ASP A 110 -9.59 -5.56 7.96
CA ASP A 110 -10.64 -4.89 8.72
C ASP A 110 -11.30 -3.79 7.88
N VAL A 111 -12.60 -3.60 8.10
CA VAL A 111 -13.33 -2.44 7.61
C VAL A 111 -14.10 -1.84 8.76
N TYR A 112 -13.83 -0.58 9.09
CA TYR A 112 -14.52 0.10 10.18
C TYR A 112 -14.71 1.59 9.93
N TYR A 113 -15.75 2.13 10.57
CA TYR A 113 -16.08 3.54 10.56
C TYR A 113 -15.14 4.32 11.48
N ASN A 114 -14.61 5.43 10.99
CA ASN A 114 -13.98 6.47 11.77
C ASN A 114 -14.88 7.72 11.73
N ALA A 115 -15.13 8.32 12.89
CA ALA A 115 -15.98 9.50 13.00
C ALA A 115 -15.32 10.79 12.50
N GLY A 116 -14.03 10.73 12.17
CA GLY A 116 -13.18 11.88 11.94
C GLY A 116 -12.41 12.28 13.21
N HIS A 117 -11.34 13.03 13.01
CA HIS A 117 -10.48 13.55 14.08
C HIS A 117 -9.79 14.83 13.60
N PRO A 118 -9.16 15.63 14.49
CA PRO A 118 -8.37 16.78 14.05
C PRO A 118 -7.38 16.37 12.95
N GLY A 119 -7.38 17.10 11.83
CA GLY A 119 -6.60 16.78 10.62
C GLY A 119 -7.36 16.05 9.51
N VAL A 120 -8.37 15.23 9.85
CA VAL A 120 -9.30 14.58 8.91
C VAL A 120 -10.69 14.53 9.55
N GLU A 121 -11.41 15.63 9.46
CA GLU A 121 -12.62 15.87 10.28
C GLU A 121 -13.86 15.10 9.81
N GLU A 122 -13.95 14.80 8.51
CA GLU A 122 -15.13 14.13 7.96
C GLU A 122 -15.12 12.63 8.28
N PRO A 123 -16.29 12.02 8.55
CA PRO A 123 -16.36 10.58 8.72
C PRO A 123 -15.92 9.80 7.48
N HIS A 124 -15.16 8.75 7.70
CA HIS A 124 -14.56 7.92 6.64
C HIS A 124 -14.48 6.45 7.08
N ALA A 125 -14.38 5.53 6.13
CA ALA A 125 -14.08 4.13 6.43
C ALA A 125 -12.58 3.94 6.33
N HIS A 126 -12.02 3.22 7.31
CA HIS A 126 -10.73 2.57 7.15
C HIS A 126 -10.97 1.19 6.57
N VAL A 127 -10.33 0.91 5.44
CA VAL A 127 -10.13 -0.44 4.93
C VAL A 127 -8.67 -0.78 5.18
N VAL A 128 -8.40 -1.61 6.18
CA VAL A 128 -7.06 -1.91 6.69
C VAL A 128 -6.66 -3.32 6.30
N LEU A 129 -5.65 -3.45 5.44
CA LEU A 129 -5.05 -4.70 5.01
C LEU A 129 -3.80 -4.94 5.85
N TYR A 130 -3.81 -5.95 6.72
CA TYR A 130 -2.67 -6.28 7.58
C TYR A 130 -1.74 -7.29 6.90
N HIS A 131 -0.42 -7.06 7.00
CA HIS A 131 0.59 -7.84 6.25
C HIS A 131 1.24 -9.00 7.03
N ALA A 132 0.79 -9.26 8.26
CA ALA A 132 1.18 -10.41 9.09
C ALA A 132 0.13 -10.69 10.19
N ASP A 133 0.12 -11.89 10.75
CA ASP A 133 -0.79 -12.26 11.85
C ASP A 133 -0.60 -11.39 13.11
N ASP A 134 0.64 -10.96 13.37
CA ASP A 134 1.01 -10.11 14.50
C ASP A 134 0.89 -8.61 14.22
N ALA A 135 0.60 -8.21 12.97
CA ALA A 135 0.69 -6.81 12.54
C ALA A 135 -0.22 -5.88 13.36
N ARG A 136 -1.43 -6.34 13.69
CA ARG A 136 -2.36 -5.57 14.54
C ARG A 136 -1.78 -5.32 15.94
N ALA A 137 -1.11 -6.32 16.52
CA ALA A 137 -0.50 -6.19 17.84
C ALA A 137 0.66 -5.19 17.78
N ARG A 138 1.53 -5.30 16.76
CA ARG A 138 2.65 -4.38 16.53
C ARG A 138 2.21 -2.92 16.36
N LEU A 139 1.04 -2.69 15.75
CA LEU A 139 0.47 -1.36 15.59
C LEU A 139 -0.16 -0.79 16.88
N GLY A 140 -0.51 -1.64 17.85
CA GLY A 140 -1.16 -1.24 19.10
C GLY A 140 -0.21 -0.77 20.21
N GLU A 141 1.07 -1.12 20.11
CA GLU A 141 2.15 -0.80 21.06
C GLU A 141 2.84 0.52 20.71
#